data_AF-A0A523I8N5-F1
#
_entry.id   AF-A0A523I8N5-F1
#
_cell.length_a   1.000
_cell.length_b   1.000
_cell.length_c   1.000
_cell.angle_alpha   90.00
_cell.angle_beta   90.00
_cell.angle_gamma   90.00
#
_symmetry.space_group_name_H-M   'P 1'
#
loop_
_entity.id
_entity.type
_entity.pdbx_description
1 polymer ?
#
loop_
_entity_poly.entity_id
_entity_poly.type
_entity_poly.pdbx_seq_one_letter_code
_entity_poly.pdbx_strand_id
1 'polypeptide(L)' 'MKKLLCFCILFLLLAVQTTWGQSPKTIEGIALDSKGIPLPNGTKEITFNIYDSIDGDVLLWSEQQTVAIKDGRFSVTLG' A
#
# COMPACT_ATOMS: atom_id res chain seq x y z
N MET A 1 13.97 -27.87 38.43
CA MET A 1 14.51 -26.64 37.81
C MET A 1 14.61 -26.72 36.29
N LYS A 2 15.20 -27.78 35.71
CA LYS A 2 15.34 -27.94 34.24
C LYS A 2 14.01 -27.89 33.46
N LYS A 3 12.95 -28.54 33.96
CA LYS A 3 11.61 -28.52 33.31
C LYS A 3 10.96 -27.13 33.33
N LEU A 4 11.17 -26.38 34.42
CA LEU A 4 10.69 -25.00 34.55
C LEU A 4 11.44 -24.06 33.60
N LEU A 5 12.76 -24.25 33.49
CA LEU A 5 13.61 -23.54 32.53
C LEU A 5 13.16 -23.80 31.08
N CYS A 6 12.90 -25.06 30.71
CA CYS A 6 12.39 -25.40 29.38
C CYS A 6 11.03 -24.75 29.09
N PHE A 7 10.14 -24.69 30.09
CA PHE A 7 8.83 -24.06 29.93
C PHE A 7 8.94 -22.55 29.73
N CYS A 8 9.85 -21.88 30.46
CA CYS A 8 10.12 -20.46 30.26
C CYS A 8 10.75 -20.16 28.89
N ILE A 9 11.67 -21.00 28.41
CA ILE A 9 12.27 -20.84 27.07
C ILE A 9 11.22 -21.01 25.98
N LEU A 10 10.33 -22.00 26.12
CA LEU A 10 9.24 -22.22 25.18
C LEU A 10 8.29 -21.01 25.15
N PHE A 11 7.91 -20.48 26.31
CA PHE A 11 7.05 -19.30 26.38
C PHE A 11 7.69 -18.05 25.75
N LEU A 12 9.01 -17.89 25.90
CA LEU A 12 9.76 -16.79 25.29
C LEU A 12 9.83 -16.90 23.75
N LEU A 13 9.91 -18.12 23.22
CA LEU A 13 9.90 -18.37 21.77
C LEU A 13 8.53 -18.06 21.14
N LEU A 14 7.42 -18.31 21.85
CA LEU A 14 6.08 -17.97 21.37
C LEU A 14 5.79 -16.46 21.39
N ALA A 15 6.55 -15.67 22.15
CA ALA A 15 6.38 -14.21 22.23
C ALA A 15 7.01 -13.46 21.05
N VAL A 16 7.79 -14.13 20.20
CA VAL A 16 8.37 -13.52 18.99
C VAL A 16 7.30 -13.48 17.90
N GLN A 17 6.49 -12.41 17.89
CA GLN A 17 5.63 -12.11 16.76
C GLN A 17 6.34 -11.15 15.82
N THR A 18 6.54 -11.57 14.57
CA THR A 18 6.99 -10.67 13.50
C THR A 18 5.80 -9.86 13.01
N THR A 19 5.70 -8.60 13.41
CA THR A 19 4.76 -7.67 12.79
C THR A 19 5.41 -7.10 11.53
N TRP A 20 4.83 -7.39 10.37
CA TRP A 20 5.21 -6.75 9.12
C TRP A 20 4.49 -5.41 9.08
N GLY A 21 5.13 -4.35 9.54
CA GLY A 21 4.63 -2.99 9.36
C GLY A 21 4.84 -2.57 7.92
N GLN A 22 3.82 -2.64 7.08
CA GLN A 22 3.82 -1.92 5.82
C GLN A 22 3.65 -0.43 6.17
N SER A 23 4.65 0.41 5.88
CA SER A 23 4.46 1.86 5.96
C SER A 23 3.45 2.25 4.89
N PRO A 24 2.38 3.00 5.21
CA PRO A 24 1.43 3.46 4.21
C PRO A 24 2.17 4.17 3.08
N LYS A 25 2.02 3.68 1.85
CA LYS A 25 2.77 4.22 0.71
C LYS A 25 1.96 5.38 0.13
N THR A 26 2.42 6.60 0.37
CA THR A 26 1.89 7.77 -0.32
C THR A 26 2.42 7.81 -1.75
N ILE A 27 1.51 7.88 -2.71
CA ILE A 27 1.81 8.03 -4.14
C ILE A 27 1.30 9.41 -4.57
N GLU A 28 2.16 10.14 -5.26
CA GLU A 28 1.83 11.43 -5.84
C GLU A 28 2.04 11.40 -7.34
N GLY A 29 1.22 12.15 -8.07
CA GLY A 29 1.29 12.17 -9.53
C GLY A 29 0.46 13.26 -10.17
N ILE A 30 0.52 13.30 -11.50
CA ILE A 30 -0.31 14.17 -12.33
C ILE A 30 -1.21 13.27 -13.18
N ALA A 31 -2.51 13.39 -13.01
CA ALA A 31 -3.50 12.74 -13.86
C ALA A 31 -3.75 13.62 -15.09
N LEU A 32 -3.47 13.05 -16.26
CA LEU A 32 -3.66 13.69 -17.56
C LEU A 32 -4.75 12.94 -18.34
N ASP A 33 -5.44 13.63 -19.24
CA ASP A 33 -6.30 12.99 -20.22
C ASP A 33 -5.49 12.40 -21.39
N SER A 34 -6.19 11.78 -22.35
CA SER A 34 -5.59 11.21 -23.57
C SER A 34 -4.82 12.21 -24.45
N LYS A 35 -5.01 13.51 -24.26
CA LYS A 35 -4.34 14.60 -24.99
C LYS A 35 -3.19 15.21 -24.19
N GLY A 36 -2.89 14.67 -23.01
CA GLY A 36 -1.86 15.20 -22.10
C GLY A 36 -2.31 16.44 -21.33
N ILE A 37 -3.60 16.75 -21.30
CA ILE A 37 -4.13 17.89 -20.55
C ILE A 37 -4.42 17.45 -19.10
N PRO A 38 -3.97 18.21 -18.09
CA PRO A 38 -4.31 17.95 -16.69
C PRO A 38 -5.81 17.77 -16.47
N LEU A 39 -6.18 16.73 -15.72
CA LEU A 39 -7.57 16.52 -15.34
C LEU A 39 -8.09 17.71 -14.49
N PRO A 40 -9.36 18.10 -14.69
CA PRO A 40 -9.95 19.23 -13.96
C PRO A 40 -10.09 18.93 -12.47
N ASN A 41 -10.16 20.00 -11.69
CA ASN A 41 -10.32 19.94 -10.24
C ASN A 41 -11.59 19.19 -9.85
N GLY A 42 -11.51 18.40 -8.77
CA GLY A 42 -12.65 17.64 -8.23
C GLY A 42 -12.24 16.29 -7.68
N THR A 43 -13.21 15.46 -7.32
CA THR A 43 -12.95 14.07 -6.89
C THR A 43 -13.18 13.09 -8.03
N LYS A 44 -12.37 12.03 -8.09
CA LYS A 44 -12.47 10.93 -9.05
C LYS A 44 -12.32 9.60 -8.33
N GLU A 45 -13.08 8.60 -8.74
CA GLU A 45 -12.80 7.22 -8.37
C GLU A 45 -11.61 6.72 -9.19
N ILE A 46 -10.55 6.31 -8.51
CA ILE A 46 -9.31 5.82 -9.10
C ILE A 46 -9.02 4.44 -8.53
N THR A 47 -8.70 3.49 -9.40
CA THR A 47 -8.19 2.17 -9.02
C THR A 47 -6.67 2.15 -9.18
N PHE A 48 -5.97 1.87 -8.09
CA PHE A 48 -4.52 1.72 -8.04
C PHE A 48 -4.16 0.25 -8.09
N ASN A 49 -3.41 -0.15 -9.12
CA ASN A 49 -2.90 -1.50 -9.27
C ASN A 49 -1.37 -1.48 -9.21
N ILE A 50 -0.78 -2.30 -8.33
CA ILE A 50 0.66 -2.50 -8.22
C ILE A 50 0.99 -3.90 -8.72
N TYR A 51 1.96 -4.00 -9.62
CA TYR A 51 2.40 -5.26 -10.22
C TYR A 51 3.86 -5.56 -9.85
N ASP A 52 4.23 -6.84 -9.83
CA ASP A 52 5.60 -7.30 -9.54
C ASP A 52 6.51 -7.32 -10.78
N SER A 53 5.90 -7.24 -11.97
CA SER A 53 6.61 -7.29 -13.26
C SER A 53 6.26 -6.09 -14.13
N ILE A 54 7.19 -5.75 -15.02
CA ILE A 54 6.98 -4.67 -16.01
C ILE A 54 5.89 -5.03 -17.02
N ASP A 55 5.70 -6.33 -17.29
CA ASP A 55 4.69 -6.84 -18.21
C ASP A 55 3.28 -6.86 -17.58
N GLY A 56 3.18 -6.66 -16.26
CA GLY A 56 1.89 -6.54 -15.55
C GLY A 56 1.19 -7.89 -15.28
N ASP A 57 1.89 -9.00 -15.44
CA ASP A 57 1.30 -10.34 -15.34
C ASP A 57 0.92 -10.75 -13.89
N VAL A 58 1.59 -10.16 -12.88
CA VAL A 58 1.37 -10.49 -11.46
C VAL A 58 0.92 -9.27 -10.69
N LEU A 59 -0.38 -9.17 -10.41
CA LEU A 59 -0.98 -8.14 -9.56
C LEU A 59 -0.67 -8.40 -8.08
N LEU A 60 0.07 -7.49 -7.45
CA LEU A 60 0.40 -7.53 -6.02
C LEU A 60 -0.62 -6.80 -5.14
N TRP A 61 -1.22 -5.73 -5.66
CA TRP A 61 -2.14 -4.88 -4.91
C TRP A 61 -3.17 -4.24 -5.84
N SER A 62 -4.42 -4.15 -5.41
CA SER A 62 -5.50 -3.43 -6.10
C SER A 62 -6.39 -2.74 -5.08
N GLU A 63 -6.55 -1.44 -5.23
CA GLU A 63 -7.38 -0.65 -4.32
C GLU A 63 -8.11 0.44 -5.08
N GLN A 64 -9.40 0.61 -4.80
CA GLN A 64 -10.19 1.71 -5.33
C GLN A 64 -10.38 2.78 -4.25
N GLN A 65 -10.05 4.02 -4.58
CA GLN A 65 -10.26 5.17 -3.70
C GLN A 65 -10.90 6.35 -4.45
N THR A 66 -11.64 7.17 -3.72
CA THR A 66 -12.05 8.49 -4.19
C THR A 66 -10.95 9.49 -3.91
N VAL A 67 -10.30 10.00 -4.95
CA VAL A 67 -9.10 10.86 -4.86
C VAL A 67 -9.44 12.28 -5.31
N ALA A 68 -8.98 13.27 -4.55
CA ALA A 68 -9.08 14.67 -4.93
C ALA A 68 -7.97 15.03 -5.93
N ILE A 69 -8.37 15.63 -7.05
CA ILE A 69 -7.49 16.19 -8.07
C ILE A 69 -7.51 17.71 -7.98
N LYS A 70 -6.32 18.32 -7.96
CA LYS A 70 -6.13 19.76 -8.00
C LYS A 70 -5.02 20.12 -8.98
N ASP A 71 -5.37 20.88 -10.01
CA ASP A 71 -4.50 21.28 -11.14
C ASP A 71 -3.84 20.05 -11.78
N GLY A 72 -4.63 18.98 -11.96
CA GLY A 72 -4.19 17.66 -12.41
C GLY A 72 -3.40 16.85 -11.39
N ARG A 73 -3.02 17.40 -10.24
CA ARG A 73 -2.20 16.71 -9.24
C ARG A 73 -3.06 15.92 -8.26
N PHE A 74 -2.53 14.79 -7.81
CA PHE A 74 -3.10 14.01 -6.72
C PHE A 74 -2.00 13.53 -5.75
N SER A 75 -2.40 13.28 -4.52
CA SER A 75 -1.60 12.64 -3.47
C SER A 75 -2.52 11.67 -2.73
N VAL A 76 -2.15 10.40 -2.67
CA VAL A 76 -2.99 9.33 -2.14
C VAL A 76 -2.16 8.40 -1.28
N THR A 77 -2.68 7.98 -0.13
CA THR A 77 -2.03 6.98 0.72
C THR A 77 -2.73 5.65 0.55
N LEU A 78 -2.00 4.63 0.11
CA LEU A 78 -2.49 3.26 0.01
C LEU A 78 -2.37 2.54 1.35
N GLY A 79 -3.31 1.62 1.60
CA GLY A 79 -3.47 0.86 2.84
C GLY A 79 -2.55 -0.35 2.99
#